data_AF-E8PLK7-F1
#
_entry.id   AF-E8PLK7-F1
#
_cell.length_a   1.000
_cell.length_b   1.000
_cell.length_c   1.000
_cell.angle_alpha   90.00
_cell.angle_beta   90.00
_cell.angle_gamma   90.00
#
_symmetry.space_group_name_H-M   'P 1'
#
loop_
_entity.id
_entity.type
_entity.pdbx_description
1 polymer ?
#
loop_
_entity_poly.entity_id
_entity_poly.type
_entity_poly.pdbx_seq_one_letter_code
_entity_poly.pdbx_strand_id
1 'polypeptide(L)'
;MTETRLEEALLELPPLPEETFAELLAFGGLDEKARRAMRLEAERLLEGAAAFVAGVYDHLSRHPGTAKALGWEGRVPEEELYVRRAFFGAWLARTIGVDTSAEFAREVYRAGLWHGGLGPKRAHIPPEYVGLSFTMVARYVAERVGDVRPWLVYLSAQEEVMRKGYEAAMALKEGGARVRFQALGLAHPAQPEPLELRAATAGEALAKVLAVNPGLRDVALEGVPDEEEVGLWTEARLLWRLRPRWTLLLNGRDVRYLKGLATPVREGDGLTLLPPGR
;
A
#
# COMPACT_ATOMS: atom_id res chain seq x y z
N MET A 1 -26.61 -5.37 -26.52
CA MET A 1 -25.52 -5.41 -25.53
C MET A 1 -24.31 -4.79 -26.20
N THR A 2 -23.99 -3.55 -25.85
CA THR A 2 -22.85 -2.81 -26.39
C THR A 2 -21.57 -3.42 -25.83
N GLU A 3 -20.70 -3.92 -26.70
CA GLU A 3 -19.34 -4.34 -26.32
C GLU A 3 -18.56 -3.09 -25.88
N THR A 4 -18.46 -2.85 -24.57
CA THR A 4 -17.58 -1.81 -24.04
C THR A 4 -16.14 -2.20 -24.37
N ARG A 5 -15.47 -1.38 -25.19
CA ARG A 5 -14.05 -1.61 -25.48
C ARG A 5 -13.27 -1.42 -24.18
N LEU A 6 -12.19 -2.18 -23.99
CA LEU A 6 -11.35 -2.05 -22.78
C LEU A 6 -10.85 -0.62 -22.55
N GLU A 7 -10.61 0.14 -23.64
CA GLU A 7 -10.22 1.55 -23.61
C GLU A 7 -11.36 2.48 -23.13
N GLU A 8 -12.60 2.01 -23.14
CA GLU A 8 -13.78 2.70 -22.58
C GLU A 8 -14.17 2.14 -21.21
N ALA A 9 -13.55 1.03 -20.77
CA ALA A 9 -13.86 0.40 -19.51
C ALA A 9 -13.19 1.16 -18.37
N LEU A 10 -14.01 1.83 -17.56
CA LEU A 10 -13.57 2.59 -16.40
C LEU A 10 -13.42 1.67 -15.19
N LEU A 11 -12.33 1.85 -14.47
CA LEU A 11 -11.99 1.20 -13.22
C LEU A 11 -12.16 2.20 -12.08
N GLU A 12 -12.97 1.84 -11.11
CA GLU A 12 -12.95 2.47 -9.79
C GLU A 12 -11.80 1.85 -9.00
N LEU A 13 -10.82 2.67 -8.62
CA LEU A 13 -9.66 2.26 -7.85
C LEU A 13 -9.60 3.06 -6.56
N PRO A 14 -9.09 2.49 -5.45
CA PRO A 14 -8.87 3.27 -4.23
C PRO A 14 -7.88 4.41 -4.50
N PRO A 15 -7.93 5.52 -3.74
CA PRO A 15 -6.97 6.62 -3.87
C PRO A 15 -5.51 6.15 -3.83
N LEU A 16 -4.62 6.88 -4.47
CA LEU A 16 -3.18 6.64 -4.35
C LEU A 16 -2.72 6.85 -2.91
N PRO A 17 -1.64 6.17 -2.47
CA PRO A 17 -1.11 6.34 -1.12
C PRO A 17 -0.81 7.80 -0.76
N GLU A 18 -0.20 8.54 -1.68
CA GLU A 18 0.14 9.94 -1.51
C GLU A 18 -1.07 10.87 -1.46
N GLU A 19 -2.16 10.54 -2.16
CA GLU A 19 -3.41 11.30 -2.11
C GLU A 19 -4.07 11.14 -0.75
N THR A 20 -4.20 9.90 -0.28
CA THR A 20 -4.68 9.59 1.09
C THR A 20 -3.83 10.32 2.13
N PHE A 21 -2.51 10.24 1.99
CA PHE A 21 -1.62 10.86 2.98
C PHE A 21 -1.78 12.37 3.00
N ALA A 22 -1.75 13.02 1.84
CA ALA A 22 -1.91 14.47 1.72
C ALA A 22 -3.27 14.94 2.29
N GLU A 23 -4.36 14.21 1.99
CA GLU A 23 -5.70 14.50 2.49
C GLU A 23 -5.77 14.45 4.02
N LEU A 24 -5.26 13.38 4.64
CA LEU A 24 -5.29 13.21 6.09
C LEU A 24 -4.43 14.23 6.82
N LEU A 25 -3.27 14.57 6.26
CA LEU A 25 -2.41 15.63 6.79
C LEU A 25 -3.09 17.00 6.70
N ALA A 26 -3.79 17.28 5.60
CA ALA A 26 -4.57 18.51 5.44
C ALA A 26 -5.75 18.55 6.43
N PHE A 27 -6.50 17.46 6.57
CA PHE A 27 -7.59 17.33 7.53
C PHE A 27 -7.14 17.60 8.97
N GLY A 28 -6.00 17.03 9.36
CA GLY A 28 -5.42 17.23 10.70
C GLY A 28 -4.69 18.56 10.90
N GLY A 29 -4.73 19.47 9.91
CA GLY A 29 -4.13 20.81 10.00
C GLY A 29 -2.60 20.81 10.02
N LEU A 30 -1.95 19.79 9.45
CA LEU A 30 -0.50 19.67 9.44
C LEU A 30 0.11 20.52 8.31
N ASP A 31 0.02 21.84 8.42
CA ASP A 31 0.56 22.80 7.45
C ASP A 31 2.10 22.94 7.50
N GLU A 32 2.69 23.75 6.60
CA GLU A 32 4.14 23.99 6.58
C GLU A 32 4.70 24.55 7.91
N LYS A 33 3.91 25.36 8.62
CA LYS A 33 4.33 25.94 9.89
C LYS A 33 4.42 24.85 10.97
N ALA A 34 3.41 23.98 11.05
CA ALA A 34 3.41 22.83 11.94
C ALA A 34 4.57 21.88 11.62
N ARG A 35 4.76 21.53 10.34
CA ARG A 35 5.89 20.69 9.88
C ARG A 35 7.24 21.30 10.24
N ARG A 36 7.40 22.62 10.12
CA ARG A 36 8.65 23.29 10.50
C ARG A 36 8.88 23.24 12.01
N ALA A 37 7.85 23.43 12.82
CA ALA A 37 7.95 23.34 14.28
C ALA A 37 8.34 21.92 14.73
N MET A 38 7.70 20.89 14.18
CA MET A 38 8.05 19.48 14.45
C MET A 38 9.53 19.18 14.11
N ARG A 39 10.02 19.67 12.97
CA ARG A 39 11.43 19.49 12.56
C ARG A 39 12.45 20.08 13.55
N LEU A 40 12.08 21.10 14.33
CA LEU A 40 12.95 21.66 15.36
C LEU A 40 13.10 20.73 16.58
N GLU A 41 12.23 19.72 16.71
CA GLU A 41 12.29 18.72 17.79
C GLU A 41 13.04 17.46 17.36
N ALA A 42 13.49 17.38 16.10
CA ALA A 42 14.11 16.20 15.53
C ALA A 42 15.33 15.72 16.32
N GLU A 43 16.17 16.63 16.83
CA GLU A 43 17.35 16.27 17.61
C GLU A 43 16.99 15.43 18.85
N ARG A 44 15.95 15.83 19.58
CA ARG A 44 15.46 15.11 20.77
C ARG A 44 14.90 13.73 20.43
N LEU A 45 14.33 13.60 19.24
CA LEU A 45 13.81 12.33 18.75
C LEU A 45 14.88 11.42 18.17
N LEU A 46 15.99 11.97 17.66
CA LEU A 46 17.13 11.17 17.23
C LEU A 46 17.89 10.62 18.44
N GLU A 47 17.92 11.36 19.54
CA GLU A 47 18.50 10.92 20.80
C GLU A 47 17.76 9.67 21.34
N GLY A 48 18.45 8.52 21.26
CA GLY A 48 17.91 7.24 21.71
C GLY A 48 17.06 6.49 20.69
N ALA A 49 16.92 6.96 19.45
CA ALA A 49 16.10 6.31 18.42
C ALA A 49 16.53 4.84 18.16
N ALA A 50 17.83 4.58 18.06
CA ALA A 50 18.36 3.23 17.87
C ALA A 50 18.06 2.31 19.06
N ALA A 51 18.18 2.83 20.29
CA ALA A 51 17.85 2.08 21.50
C ALA A 51 16.34 1.80 21.59
N PHE A 52 15.50 2.76 21.21
CA PHE A 52 14.05 2.58 21.11
C PHE A 52 13.70 1.47 20.12
N VAL A 53 14.23 1.50 18.89
CA VAL A 53 13.99 0.45 17.88
C VAL A 53 14.42 -0.93 18.39
N ALA A 54 15.57 -1.02 19.06
CA ALA A 54 16.03 -2.27 19.65
C ALA A 54 15.07 -2.77 20.74
N GLY A 55 14.57 -1.88 21.60
CA GLY A 55 13.60 -2.17 22.65
C GLY A 55 12.23 -2.59 22.11
N VAL A 56 11.77 -2.00 21.00
CA VAL A 56 10.52 -2.45 20.33
C VAL A 56 10.64 -3.91 19.91
N TYR A 57 11.71 -4.30 19.22
CA TYR A 57 11.86 -5.69 18.79
C TYR A 57 12.07 -6.66 19.96
N ASP A 58 12.75 -6.23 21.03
CA ASP A 58 12.83 -7.01 22.26
C ASP A 58 11.44 -7.27 22.86
N HIS A 59 10.60 -6.24 22.93
CA HIS A 59 9.20 -6.37 23.37
C HIS A 59 8.40 -7.32 22.47
N LEU A 60 8.44 -7.12 21.15
CA LEU A 60 7.72 -7.96 20.18
C LEU A 60 8.15 -9.42 20.22
N SER A 61 9.43 -9.70 20.52
CA SER A 61 9.95 -11.07 20.63
C SER A 61 9.48 -11.80 21.90
N ARG A 62 9.15 -11.07 22.96
CA ARG A 62 8.69 -11.65 24.24
C ARG A 62 7.18 -11.82 24.31
N HIS A 63 6.42 -11.02 23.55
CA HIS A 63 4.97 -11.13 23.52
C HIS A 63 4.54 -12.33 22.64
N PRO A 64 3.77 -13.31 23.17
CA PRO A 64 3.50 -14.57 22.46
C PRO A 64 2.83 -14.39 21.09
N GLY A 65 1.86 -13.47 20.98
CA GLY A 65 1.12 -13.27 19.74
C GLY A 65 1.97 -12.69 18.61
N THR A 66 2.88 -11.77 18.95
CA THR A 66 3.79 -11.14 17.97
C THR A 66 4.96 -12.05 17.66
N ALA A 67 5.50 -12.77 18.65
CA ALA A 67 6.53 -13.79 18.43
C ALA A 67 6.04 -14.87 17.46
N LYS A 68 4.80 -15.35 17.63
CA LYS A 68 4.17 -16.29 16.71
C LYS A 68 4.00 -15.70 15.30
N ALA A 69 3.46 -14.49 15.18
CA ALA A 69 3.28 -13.83 13.88
C ALA A 69 4.60 -13.61 13.13
N LEU A 70 5.69 -13.39 13.87
CA LEU A 70 7.04 -13.19 13.34
C LEU A 70 7.80 -14.50 13.11
N GLY A 71 7.29 -15.64 13.59
CA GLY A 71 7.97 -16.93 13.54
C GLY A 71 9.19 -17.02 14.46
N TRP A 72 9.15 -16.34 15.60
CA TRP A 72 10.24 -16.21 16.58
C TRP A 72 10.08 -17.07 17.83
N GLU A 73 9.15 -18.03 17.80
CA GLU A 73 8.95 -18.99 18.87
C GLU A 73 10.25 -19.77 19.11
N GLY A 74 10.95 -19.49 20.22
CA GLY A 74 12.19 -20.14 20.63
C GLY A 74 13.47 -19.36 20.33
N ARG A 75 13.64 -18.78 19.13
CA ARG A 75 14.83 -17.98 18.78
C ARG A 75 14.51 -16.92 17.74
N VAL A 76 15.06 -15.73 17.94
CA VAL A 76 15.10 -14.67 16.92
C VAL A 76 16.39 -14.83 16.10
N PRO A 77 16.32 -15.05 14.77
CA PRO A 77 17.52 -15.07 13.93
C PRO A 77 18.18 -13.68 13.89
N GLU A 78 19.48 -13.59 14.15
CA GLU A 78 20.18 -12.29 14.25
C GLU A 78 20.17 -11.50 12.95
N GLU A 79 20.38 -12.18 11.81
CA GLU A 79 20.32 -11.55 10.48
C GLU A 79 18.94 -10.95 10.18
N GLU A 80 17.88 -11.67 10.55
CA GLU A 80 16.51 -11.18 10.39
C GLU A 80 16.25 -9.98 11.29
N LEU A 81 16.68 -10.05 12.55
CA LEU A 81 16.53 -8.95 13.50
C LEU A 81 17.27 -7.71 13.01
N TYR A 82 18.47 -7.87 12.43
CA TYR A 82 19.23 -6.79 11.83
C TYR A 82 18.46 -6.11 10.69
N VAL A 83 17.98 -6.88 9.70
CA VAL A 83 17.22 -6.34 8.57
C VAL A 83 15.96 -5.62 9.03
N ARG A 84 15.24 -6.19 9.99
CA ARG A 84 14.03 -5.60 10.56
C ARG A 84 14.29 -4.31 11.34
N ARG A 85 15.38 -4.26 12.12
CA ARG A 85 15.84 -3.04 12.79
C ARG A 85 16.26 -1.97 11.79
N ALA A 86 16.94 -2.34 10.72
CA ALA A 86 17.31 -1.42 9.66
C ALA A 86 16.08 -0.82 8.96
N PHE A 87 15.09 -1.66 8.62
CA PHE A 87 13.83 -1.20 8.01
C PHE A 87 13.05 -0.25 8.93
N PHE A 88 12.85 -0.62 10.20
CA PHE A 88 12.20 0.25 11.18
C PHE A 88 12.99 1.55 11.35
N GLY A 89 14.30 1.45 11.58
CA GLY A 89 15.17 2.62 11.78
C GLY A 89 15.13 3.60 10.61
N ALA A 90 15.11 3.10 9.37
CA ALA A 90 14.95 3.95 8.18
C ALA A 90 13.60 4.67 8.15
N TRP A 91 12.49 3.95 8.41
CA TRP A 91 11.16 4.56 8.52
C TRP A 91 11.09 5.61 9.65
N LEU A 92 11.66 5.29 10.82
CA LEU A 92 11.68 6.19 11.96
C LEU A 92 12.51 7.44 11.68
N ALA A 93 13.66 7.31 11.00
CA ALA A 93 14.47 8.46 10.59
C ALA A 93 13.71 9.39 9.63
N ARG A 94 13.01 8.85 8.62
CA ARG A 94 12.15 9.65 7.73
C ARG A 94 10.98 10.30 8.48
N THR A 95 10.37 9.57 9.41
CA THR A 95 9.30 10.06 10.29
C THR A 95 9.78 11.23 11.15
N ILE A 96 10.96 11.12 11.77
CA ILE A 96 11.56 12.20 12.57
C ILE A 96 11.89 13.42 11.69
N GLY A 97 12.31 13.18 10.44
CA GLY A 97 12.49 14.22 9.43
C GLY A 97 11.19 14.88 8.95
N VAL A 98 10.03 14.39 9.37
CA VAL A 98 8.69 14.85 8.96
C VAL A 98 8.53 14.75 7.45
N ASP A 99 8.93 13.62 6.87
CA ASP A 99 8.78 13.36 5.45
C ASP A 99 7.29 13.23 5.07
N THR A 100 6.81 14.14 4.23
CA THR A 100 5.44 14.13 3.70
C THR A 100 5.42 13.92 2.18
N SER A 101 6.50 13.35 1.62
CA SER A 101 6.62 13.12 0.18
C SER A 101 5.71 11.98 -0.30
N ALA A 102 5.40 11.99 -1.59
CA ALA A 102 4.68 10.91 -2.24
C ALA A 102 5.44 9.57 -2.18
N GLU A 103 6.78 9.63 -2.26
CA GLU A 103 7.63 8.45 -2.11
C GLU A 103 7.46 7.83 -0.71
N PHE A 104 7.51 8.63 0.35
CA PHE A 104 7.32 8.14 1.71
C PHE A 104 5.94 7.51 1.91
N ALA A 105 4.87 8.14 1.40
CA ALA A 105 3.52 7.57 1.46
C ALA A 105 3.45 6.18 0.79
N ARG A 106 4.09 6.03 -0.38
CA ARG A 106 4.15 4.74 -1.10
C ARG A 106 4.97 3.70 -0.35
N GLU A 107 6.04 4.09 0.35
CA GLU A 107 6.78 3.18 1.23
C GLU A 107 5.97 2.71 2.44
N VAL A 108 5.24 3.61 3.11
CA VAL A 108 4.36 3.26 4.23
C VAL A 108 3.24 2.31 3.75
N TYR A 109 2.66 2.58 2.59
CA TYR A 109 1.69 1.68 1.97
C TYR A 109 2.29 0.30 1.66
N ARG A 110 3.52 0.26 1.13
CA ARG A 110 4.25 -0.98 0.87
C ARG A 110 4.54 -1.76 2.15
N ALA A 111 4.85 -1.08 3.25
CA ALA A 111 4.96 -1.71 4.56
C ALA A 111 3.63 -2.40 4.93
N GLY A 112 2.50 -1.75 4.67
CA GLY A 112 1.16 -2.35 4.82
C GLY A 112 0.98 -3.64 4.03
N LEU A 113 1.33 -3.62 2.74
CA LEU A 113 1.29 -4.82 1.88
C LEU A 113 2.11 -5.97 2.46
N TRP A 114 3.30 -5.65 3.00
CA TRP A 114 4.17 -6.66 3.62
C TRP A 114 3.56 -7.28 4.87
N HIS A 115 2.93 -6.48 5.71
CA HIS A 115 2.22 -6.97 6.90
C HIS A 115 0.95 -7.77 6.53
N GLY A 116 0.32 -7.49 5.38
CA GLY A 116 -0.76 -8.29 4.82
C GLY A 116 -0.33 -9.64 4.22
N GLY A 117 0.98 -9.90 4.12
CA GLY A 117 1.54 -11.15 3.63
C GLY A 117 2.11 -11.10 2.21
N LEU A 118 2.34 -9.92 1.63
CA LEU A 118 3.03 -9.76 0.34
C LEU A 118 4.53 -9.45 0.47
N GLY A 119 5.07 -9.50 1.69
CA GLY A 119 6.50 -9.37 1.93
C GLY A 119 7.26 -10.65 1.56
N PRO A 120 8.61 -10.62 1.55
CA PRO A 120 9.45 -11.76 1.16
C PRO A 120 9.16 -13.06 1.93
N LYS A 121 8.80 -12.95 3.21
CA LYS A 121 8.45 -14.10 4.06
C LYS A 121 6.99 -14.53 3.95
N ARG A 122 6.15 -13.78 3.24
CA ARG A 122 4.70 -13.97 3.16
C ARG A 122 4.01 -14.10 4.53
N ALA A 123 4.62 -13.50 5.56
CA ALA A 123 4.11 -13.52 6.92
C ALA A 123 2.93 -12.55 7.03
N HIS A 124 1.83 -13.05 7.60
CA HIS A 124 0.69 -12.23 7.94
C HIS A 124 0.86 -11.72 9.37
N ILE A 125 0.85 -10.39 9.53
CA ILE A 125 0.92 -9.73 10.82
C ILE A 125 -0.48 -9.18 11.14
N PRO A 126 -1.11 -9.62 12.23
CA PRO A 126 -2.41 -9.10 12.63
C PRO A 126 -2.40 -7.56 12.78
N PRO A 127 -3.39 -6.85 12.23
CA PRO A 127 -3.38 -5.39 12.15
C PRO A 127 -3.42 -4.72 13.52
N GLU A 128 -4.00 -5.37 14.53
CA GLU A 128 -4.02 -4.89 15.91
C GLU A 128 -2.61 -4.72 16.50
N TYR A 129 -1.65 -5.56 16.11
CA TYR A 129 -0.27 -5.43 16.56
C TYR A 129 0.47 -4.30 15.84
N VAL A 130 0.06 -3.96 14.61
CA VAL A 130 0.58 -2.81 13.89
C VAL A 130 0.12 -1.51 14.56
N GLY A 131 -1.16 -1.38 14.87
CA GLY A 131 -1.69 -0.19 15.57
C GLY A 131 -1.11 -0.01 16.98
N LEU A 132 -0.93 -1.10 17.73
CA LEU A 132 -0.23 -1.06 19.02
C LEU A 132 1.25 -0.65 18.87
N SER A 133 1.91 -1.05 17.77
CA SER A 133 3.27 -0.61 17.47
C SER A 133 3.34 0.89 17.15
N PHE A 134 2.37 1.44 16.43
CA PHE A 134 2.24 2.89 16.26
C PHE A 134 2.03 3.61 17.60
N THR A 135 1.25 3.03 18.52
CA THR A 135 1.08 3.57 19.87
C THR A 135 2.41 3.60 20.66
N MET A 136 3.28 2.59 20.49
CA MET A 136 4.62 2.60 21.10
C MET A 136 5.46 3.77 20.56
N VAL A 137 5.39 4.05 19.27
CA VAL A 137 6.09 5.18 18.63
C VAL A 137 5.49 6.51 19.10
N ALA A 138 4.17 6.63 19.17
CA ALA A 138 3.50 7.82 19.68
C ALA A 138 3.93 8.14 21.12
N ARG A 139 4.06 7.12 21.98
CA ARG A 139 4.60 7.26 23.34
C ARG A 139 6.05 7.75 23.33
N TYR A 140 6.90 7.13 22.52
CA TYR A 140 8.29 7.55 22.35
C TYR A 140 8.42 9.03 21.98
N VAL A 141 7.57 9.48 21.05
CA VAL A 141 7.51 10.88 20.62
C VAL A 141 6.99 11.78 21.74
N ALA A 142 5.87 11.43 22.36
CA ALA A 142 5.22 12.21 23.43
C ALA A 142 6.15 12.52 24.60
N GLU A 143 7.07 11.60 24.93
CA GLU A 143 8.04 11.77 26.02
C GLU A 143 9.16 12.78 25.68
N ARG A 144 9.34 13.16 24.41
CA ARG A 144 10.52 13.89 23.92
C ARG A 144 10.18 15.24 23.28
N VAL A 145 8.95 15.43 22.85
CA VAL A 145 8.48 16.66 22.19
C VAL A 145 7.71 17.56 23.15
N GLY A 146 7.71 18.86 22.87
CA GLY A 146 6.93 19.84 23.62
C GLY A 146 5.44 19.80 23.30
N ASP A 147 5.09 19.66 22.01
CA ASP A 147 3.69 19.53 21.56
C ASP A 147 3.49 18.27 20.72
N VAL A 148 2.86 17.26 21.33
CA VAL A 148 2.64 15.96 20.68
C VAL A 148 1.50 15.96 19.66
N ARG A 149 0.57 16.94 19.70
CA ARG A 149 -0.64 16.94 18.86
C ARG A 149 -0.36 16.82 17.35
N PRO A 150 0.54 17.61 16.74
CA PRO A 150 0.86 17.45 15.32
C PRO A 150 1.52 16.10 15.00
N TRP A 151 2.30 15.54 15.94
CA TRP A 151 2.88 14.20 15.79
C TRP A 151 1.83 13.09 15.79
N LEU A 152 0.79 13.19 16.64
CA LEU A 152 -0.31 12.23 16.65
C LEU A 152 -1.08 12.23 15.32
N VAL A 153 -1.34 13.41 14.75
CA VAL A 153 -1.93 13.53 13.41
C VAL A 153 -1.06 12.84 12.36
N TYR A 154 0.24 13.17 12.35
CA TYR A 154 1.18 12.63 11.38
C TYR A 154 1.32 11.11 11.46
N LEU A 155 1.42 10.55 12.67
CA LEU A 155 1.50 9.11 12.89
C LEU A 155 0.18 8.40 12.54
N SER A 156 -0.97 9.00 12.85
CA SER A 156 -2.28 8.43 12.49
C SER A 156 -2.48 8.39 10.96
N ALA A 157 -2.04 9.43 10.26
CA ALA A 157 -2.08 9.46 8.80
C ALA A 157 -1.20 8.35 8.18
N GLN A 158 -0.02 8.09 8.75
CA GLN A 158 0.82 6.97 8.33
C GLN A 158 0.19 5.61 8.63
N GLU A 159 -0.39 5.43 9.82
CA GLU A 159 -1.10 4.20 10.20
C GLU A 159 -2.23 3.90 9.21
N GLU A 160 -3.02 4.91 8.84
CA GLU A 160 -4.10 4.77 7.87
C GLU A 160 -3.59 4.38 6.47
N VAL A 161 -2.53 5.04 5.98
CA VAL A 161 -1.91 4.66 4.69
C VAL A 161 -1.40 3.21 4.74
N MET A 162 -0.78 2.80 5.85
CA MET A 162 -0.33 1.43 6.05
C MET A 162 -1.50 0.44 6.11
N ARG A 163 -2.61 0.81 6.76
CA ARG A 163 -3.85 0.00 6.82
C ARG A 163 -4.43 -0.22 5.43
N LYS A 164 -4.52 0.81 4.59
CA LYS A 164 -4.98 0.67 3.20
C LYS A 164 -4.10 -0.29 2.40
N GLY A 165 -2.79 -0.27 2.63
CA GLY A 165 -1.85 -1.24 2.03
C GLY A 165 -2.14 -2.66 2.51
N TYR A 166 -2.32 -2.85 3.81
CA TYR A 166 -2.69 -4.14 4.39
C TYR A 166 -4.01 -4.69 3.80
N GLU A 167 -5.03 -3.85 3.68
CA GLU A 167 -6.34 -4.24 3.13
C GLU A 167 -6.24 -4.65 1.66
N ALA A 168 -5.47 -3.92 0.85
CA ALA A 168 -5.24 -4.29 -0.55
C ALA A 168 -4.54 -5.66 -0.68
N ALA A 169 -3.59 -5.97 0.21
CA ALA A 169 -2.96 -7.29 0.26
C ALA A 169 -3.96 -8.40 0.66
N MET A 170 -4.87 -8.12 1.59
CA MET A 170 -5.91 -9.07 1.99
C MET A 170 -6.94 -9.30 0.88
N ALA A 171 -7.32 -8.26 0.13
CA ALA A 171 -8.26 -8.36 -0.98
C ALA A 171 -7.79 -9.31 -2.09
N LEU A 172 -6.47 -9.52 -2.25
CA LEU A 172 -5.94 -10.53 -3.18
C LEU A 172 -6.38 -11.96 -2.84
N LYS A 173 -6.73 -12.24 -1.58
CA LYS A 173 -7.15 -13.56 -1.11
C LYS A 173 -8.65 -13.81 -1.30
N GLU A 174 -9.40 -12.80 -1.72
CA GLU A 174 -10.85 -12.87 -1.92
C GLU A 174 -11.19 -13.14 -3.39
N GLY A 175 -12.34 -13.75 -3.67
CA GLY A 175 -12.80 -14.02 -5.04
C GLY A 175 -12.88 -15.51 -5.40
N GLY A 176 -13.55 -15.80 -6.52
CA GLY A 176 -14.01 -17.15 -6.88
C GLY A 176 -12.91 -18.10 -7.38
N ALA A 177 -12.01 -17.61 -8.23
CA ALA A 177 -10.98 -18.44 -8.87
C ALA A 177 -9.57 -17.93 -8.52
N ARG A 178 -8.62 -18.83 -8.31
CA ARG A 178 -7.19 -18.47 -8.21
C ARG A 178 -6.63 -18.29 -9.61
N VAL A 179 -5.98 -17.15 -9.82
CA VAL A 179 -5.39 -16.74 -11.09
C VAL A 179 -3.99 -16.18 -10.86
N ARG A 180 -3.21 -16.15 -11.92
CA ARG A 180 -1.86 -15.60 -11.92
C ARG A 180 -1.79 -14.37 -12.81
N PHE A 181 -1.37 -13.24 -12.27
CA PHE A 181 -1.12 -12.02 -13.03
C PHE A 181 0.38 -11.84 -13.30
N GLN A 182 0.74 -11.36 -14.48
CA GLN A 182 2.09 -10.93 -14.80
C GLN A 182 2.09 -9.63 -15.61
N ALA A 183 3.11 -8.81 -15.41
CA ALA A 183 3.35 -7.59 -16.18
C ALA A 183 4.61 -7.75 -17.04
N LEU A 184 4.53 -7.35 -18.32
CA LEU A 184 5.68 -7.36 -19.23
C LEU A 184 6.04 -5.95 -19.70
N GLY A 185 7.22 -5.82 -20.34
CA GLY A 185 7.68 -4.57 -20.95
C GLY A 185 7.74 -3.41 -19.95
N LEU A 186 7.15 -2.26 -20.30
CA LEU A 186 7.16 -1.05 -19.46
C LEU A 186 6.50 -1.23 -18.08
N ALA A 187 5.60 -2.22 -17.93
CA ALA A 187 4.97 -2.52 -16.65
C ALA A 187 5.79 -3.47 -15.77
N HIS A 188 6.79 -4.17 -16.35
CA HIS A 188 7.60 -5.14 -15.63
C HIS A 188 8.34 -4.56 -14.41
N PRO A 189 8.94 -3.35 -14.44
CA PRO A 189 9.60 -2.79 -13.26
C PRO A 189 8.68 -2.61 -12.05
N ALA A 190 7.39 -2.36 -12.27
CA ALA A 190 6.41 -2.17 -11.19
C ALA A 190 5.84 -3.50 -10.65
N GLN A 191 5.82 -4.57 -11.46
CA GLN A 191 5.44 -5.92 -11.03
C GLN A 191 6.38 -6.95 -11.69
N PRO A 192 7.60 -7.14 -11.13
CA PRO A 192 8.62 -7.97 -11.76
C PRO A 192 8.33 -9.46 -11.64
N GLU A 193 7.76 -9.88 -10.51
CA GLU A 193 7.37 -11.27 -10.28
C GLU A 193 5.89 -11.47 -10.60
N PRO A 194 5.47 -12.64 -11.07
CA PRO A 194 4.05 -12.93 -11.19
C PRO A 194 3.34 -12.91 -9.84
N LEU A 195 2.15 -12.31 -9.81
CA LEU A 195 1.33 -12.17 -8.62
C LEU A 195 0.18 -13.17 -8.64
N GLU A 196 0.09 -13.99 -7.61
CA GLU A 196 -1.06 -14.87 -7.40
C GLU A 196 -2.17 -14.10 -6.68
N LEU A 197 -3.40 -14.25 -7.15
CA LEU A 197 -4.57 -13.61 -6.56
C LEU A 197 -5.84 -14.42 -6.84
N ARG A 198 -6.92 -14.04 -6.16
CA ARG A 198 -8.27 -14.52 -6.44
C ARG A 198 -9.14 -13.43 -7.04
N ALA A 199 -9.97 -13.82 -8.00
CA ALA A 199 -10.92 -12.94 -8.67
C ALA A 199 -12.06 -13.74 -9.32
N ALA A 200 -13.17 -13.09 -9.61
CA ALA A 200 -14.26 -13.62 -10.43
C ALA A 200 -14.17 -13.14 -11.89
N THR A 201 -13.61 -11.95 -12.14
CA THR A 201 -13.46 -11.37 -13.48
C THR A 201 -12.07 -10.82 -13.75
N ALA A 202 -11.75 -10.60 -15.02
CA ALA A 202 -10.50 -9.96 -15.45
C ALA A 202 -10.39 -8.52 -14.92
N GLY A 203 -11.50 -7.80 -14.82
CA GLY A 203 -11.58 -6.45 -14.24
C GLY A 203 -11.28 -6.44 -12.75
N GLU A 204 -11.88 -7.34 -11.99
CA GLU A 204 -11.58 -7.48 -10.56
C GLU A 204 -10.10 -7.83 -10.33
N ALA A 205 -9.56 -8.77 -11.11
CA ALA A 205 -8.15 -9.12 -11.04
C ALA A 205 -7.25 -7.92 -11.33
N LEU A 206 -7.53 -7.18 -12.41
CA LEU A 206 -6.77 -5.98 -12.78
C LEU A 206 -6.86 -4.90 -11.69
N ALA A 207 -8.05 -4.62 -11.16
CA ALA A 207 -8.25 -3.61 -10.12
C ALA A 207 -7.44 -3.94 -8.85
N LYS A 208 -7.45 -5.20 -8.42
CA LYS A 208 -6.67 -5.69 -7.27
C LYS A 208 -5.16 -5.54 -7.49
N VAL A 209 -4.67 -5.90 -8.68
CA VAL A 209 -3.26 -5.72 -9.03
C VAL A 209 -2.85 -4.25 -9.02
N LEU A 210 -3.70 -3.36 -9.56
CA LEU A 210 -3.45 -1.92 -9.57
C LEU A 210 -3.56 -1.31 -8.17
N ALA A 211 -4.35 -1.89 -7.27
CA ALA A 211 -4.42 -1.51 -5.86
C ALA A 211 -3.09 -1.79 -5.16
N VAL A 212 -2.55 -3.01 -5.27
CA VAL A 212 -1.29 -3.38 -4.61
C VAL A 212 -0.04 -2.84 -5.32
N ASN A 213 -0.17 -2.32 -6.55
CA ASN A 213 0.92 -1.70 -7.29
C ASN A 213 0.55 -0.29 -7.82
N PRO A 214 0.59 0.75 -6.96
CA PRO A 214 0.37 2.14 -7.40
C PRO A 214 1.26 2.55 -8.59
N GLY A 215 2.50 2.05 -8.63
CA GLY A 215 3.43 2.30 -9.74
C GLY A 215 2.96 1.79 -11.11
N LEU A 216 2.11 0.76 -11.17
CA LEU A 216 1.52 0.33 -12.43
C LEU A 216 0.52 1.37 -12.97
N ARG A 217 -0.15 2.12 -12.09
CA ARG A 217 -1.11 3.15 -12.49
C ARG A 217 -0.42 4.29 -13.23
N ASP A 218 0.75 4.71 -12.74
CA ASP A 218 1.55 5.80 -13.34
C ASP A 218 1.93 5.51 -14.80
N VAL A 219 2.13 4.23 -15.14
CA VAL A 219 2.63 3.79 -16.43
C VAL A 219 1.50 3.35 -17.37
N ALA A 220 0.53 2.60 -16.85
CA ALA A 220 -0.48 1.91 -17.64
C ALA A 220 -1.82 2.64 -17.73
N LEU A 221 -2.11 3.58 -16.81
CA LEU A 221 -3.43 4.21 -16.72
C LEU A 221 -3.41 5.70 -17.03
N GLU A 222 -4.58 6.21 -17.37
CA GLU A 222 -4.91 7.63 -17.38
C GLU A 222 -6.18 7.87 -16.58
N GLY A 223 -6.20 8.98 -15.85
CA GLY A 223 -7.34 9.40 -15.05
C GLY A 223 -8.41 10.05 -15.93
N VAL A 224 -9.65 9.68 -15.68
CA VAL A 224 -10.85 10.23 -16.31
C VAL A 224 -11.66 10.90 -15.21
N PRO A 225 -11.73 12.24 -15.21
CA PRO A 225 -12.59 12.96 -14.26
C PRO A 225 -14.02 12.49 -14.41
N ASP A 226 -14.67 12.25 -13.28
CA ASP A 226 -16.07 11.87 -13.20
C ASP A 226 -16.71 12.56 -12.00
N GLU A 227 -18.03 12.59 -11.98
CA GLU A 227 -18.81 13.22 -10.92
C GLU A 227 -19.83 12.22 -10.39
N GLU A 228 -19.91 12.09 -9.07
CA GLU A 228 -20.90 11.24 -8.42
C GLU A 228 -21.79 12.07 -7.50
N GLU A 229 -23.11 11.83 -7.58
CA GLU A 229 -24.05 12.44 -6.66
C GLU A 229 -24.02 11.71 -5.32
N VAL A 230 -23.55 12.39 -4.28
CA VAL A 230 -23.48 11.87 -2.91
C VAL A 230 -24.42 12.70 -2.04
N GLY A 231 -25.65 12.20 -1.87
CA GLY A 231 -26.67 12.86 -1.08
C GLY A 231 -27.18 14.16 -1.73
N LEU A 232 -26.74 15.31 -1.21
CA LEU A 232 -27.16 16.65 -1.69
C LEU A 232 -26.06 17.40 -2.43
N TRP A 233 -24.90 16.79 -2.64
CA TRP A 233 -23.77 17.41 -3.34
C TRP A 233 -23.17 16.45 -4.36
N THR A 234 -22.43 17.04 -5.31
CA THR A 234 -21.65 16.30 -6.30
C THR A 234 -20.22 16.22 -5.82
N GLU A 235 -19.68 15.01 -5.71
CA GLU A 235 -18.27 14.79 -5.42
C GLU A 235 -17.51 14.53 -6.72
N ALA A 236 -16.43 15.27 -6.93
CA ALA A 236 -15.49 14.98 -8.00
C ALA A 236 -14.76 13.68 -7.66
N ARG A 237 -14.79 12.72 -8.57
CA ARG A 237 -14.06 11.45 -8.45
C ARG A 237 -13.19 11.22 -9.67
N LEU A 238 -12.19 10.36 -9.50
CA LEU A 238 -11.27 10.00 -10.58
C LEU A 238 -11.44 8.53 -10.93
N LEU A 239 -12.00 8.27 -12.11
CA LEU A 239 -12.03 6.94 -12.70
C LEU A 239 -10.74 6.69 -13.48
N TRP A 240 -10.40 5.43 -13.68
CA TRP A 240 -9.17 5.05 -14.37
C TRP A 240 -9.46 4.22 -15.60
N ARG A 241 -8.73 4.44 -16.68
CA ARG A 241 -8.73 3.54 -17.84
C ARG A 241 -7.31 3.21 -18.26
N LEU A 242 -7.15 2.06 -18.91
CA LEU A 242 -5.89 1.72 -19.55
C LEU A 242 -5.58 2.74 -20.64
N ARG A 243 -4.33 3.22 -20.69
CA ARG A 243 -3.86 4.10 -21.77
C ARG A 243 -4.06 3.42 -23.12
N PRO A 244 -4.24 4.19 -24.21
CA PRO A 244 -4.47 3.61 -25.54
C PRO A 244 -3.43 2.54 -25.91
N ARG A 245 -3.90 1.46 -26.55
CA ARG A 245 -3.09 0.31 -26.99
C ARG A 245 -2.48 -0.56 -25.88
N TRP A 246 -2.68 -0.25 -24.61
CA TRP A 246 -2.42 -1.22 -23.55
C TRP A 246 -3.42 -2.38 -23.64
N THR A 247 -2.94 -3.58 -23.31
CA THR A 247 -3.73 -4.79 -23.50
C THR A 247 -3.68 -5.67 -22.27
N LEU A 248 -4.84 -6.16 -21.84
CA LEU A 248 -4.96 -7.24 -20.87
C LEU A 248 -5.28 -8.54 -21.60
N LEU A 249 -4.40 -9.52 -21.48
CA LEU A 249 -4.59 -10.85 -22.04
C LEU A 249 -5.08 -11.82 -20.95
N LEU A 250 -6.04 -12.67 -21.29
CA LEU A 250 -6.43 -13.86 -20.54
C LEU A 250 -5.98 -15.09 -21.33
N ASN A 251 -5.05 -15.87 -20.78
CA ASN A 251 -4.45 -17.04 -21.43
C ASN A 251 -3.95 -16.75 -22.86
N GLY A 252 -3.32 -15.58 -23.06
CA GLY A 252 -2.80 -15.14 -24.35
C GLY A 252 -3.82 -14.50 -25.29
N ARG A 253 -5.12 -14.50 -24.94
CA ARG A 253 -6.17 -13.84 -25.74
C ARG A 253 -6.57 -12.51 -25.11
N ASP A 254 -6.61 -11.48 -25.92
CA ASP A 254 -7.02 -10.15 -25.48
C ASP A 254 -8.49 -10.13 -25.07
N VAL A 255 -8.74 -9.65 -23.85
CA VAL A 255 -10.08 -9.61 -23.25
C VAL A 255 -11.04 -8.67 -23.99
N ARG A 256 -10.52 -7.73 -24.82
CA ARG A 256 -11.33 -6.91 -25.74
C ARG A 256 -12.12 -7.74 -26.73
N TYR A 257 -11.59 -8.88 -27.16
CA TYR A 257 -12.27 -9.82 -28.06
C TYR A 257 -13.05 -10.90 -27.29
N LEU A 258 -13.27 -10.70 -25.99
CA LEU A 258 -14.06 -11.55 -25.10
C LEU A 258 -15.25 -10.73 -24.56
N LYS A 259 -15.34 -10.52 -23.24
CA LYS A 259 -16.36 -9.67 -22.60
C LYS A 259 -15.74 -8.45 -21.91
N GLY A 260 -14.58 -7.99 -22.40
CA GLY A 260 -13.83 -6.90 -21.78
C GLY A 260 -13.44 -7.22 -20.33
N LEU A 261 -13.51 -6.24 -19.44
CA LEU A 261 -13.25 -6.42 -18.01
C LEU A 261 -14.26 -7.35 -17.31
N ALA A 262 -15.47 -7.51 -17.87
CA ALA A 262 -16.47 -8.45 -17.35
C ALA A 262 -16.21 -9.91 -17.77
N THR A 263 -15.09 -10.19 -18.45
CA THR A 263 -14.68 -11.55 -18.79
C THR A 263 -14.48 -12.37 -17.52
N PRO A 264 -15.25 -13.46 -17.30
CA PRO A 264 -15.08 -14.30 -16.13
C PRO A 264 -13.75 -15.05 -16.21
N VAL A 265 -13.09 -15.20 -15.07
CA VAL A 265 -11.85 -15.98 -14.95
C VAL A 265 -12.12 -17.33 -14.26
N ARG A 266 -11.25 -18.30 -14.51
CA ARG A 266 -11.33 -19.68 -13.99
C ARG A 266 -10.06 -20.04 -13.24
N GLU A 267 -10.15 -21.11 -12.46
CA GLU A 267 -9.04 -21.62 -11.68
C GLU A 267 -7.85 -21.94 -12.60
N GLY A 268 -6.68 -21.38 -12.28
CA GLY A 268 -5.45 -21.56 -13.03
C GLY A 268 -5.28 -20.63 -14.24
N ASP A 269 -6.22 -19.72 -14.50
CA ASP A 269 -6.07 -18.75 -15.59
C ASP A 269 -4.89 -17.80 -15.36
N GLY A 270 -4.20 -17.46 -16.44
CA GLY A 270 -3.13 -16.47 -16.48
C GLY A 270 -3.59 -15.15 -17.10
N LEU A 271 -3.42 -14.05 -16.37
CA LEU A 271 -3.59 -12.69 -16.88
C LEU A 271 -2.23 -12.05 -17.18
N THR A 272 -2.14 -11.34 -18.30
CA THR A 272 -0.92 -10.61 -18.67
C THR A 272 -1.25 -9.19 -19.08
N LEU A 273 -0.64 -8.21 -18.41
CA LEU A 273 -0.69 -6.81 -18.83
C LEU A 273 0.47 -6.52 -19.77
N LEU A 274 0.15 -6.07 -20.98
CA LEU A 274 1.10 -5.73 -22.03
C LEU A 274 1.02 -4.23 -22.37
N PRO A 275 2.18 -3.55 -22.45
CA PRO A 275 2.24 -2.21 -23.02
C PRO A 275 2.00 -2.27 -24.54
N PRO A 276 1.74 -1.13 -25.19
CA PRO A 276 1.74 -1.05 -26.65
C PRO A 276 3.01 -1.66 -27.24
N GLY A 277 2.83 -2.56 -28.22
CA GLY A 277 3.93 -2.99 -29.09
C GLY A 277 4.50 -1.80 -29.85
N ARG A 278 5.81 -1.81 -30.12
CA ARG A 278 6.42 -0.86 -31.05
C ARG A 278 5.89 -1.07 -32.46
#